data_AF-A0A6G4UF45-F1
#
_entry.id   AF-A0A6G4UF45-F1
#
_cell.length_a   1.000
_cell.length_b   1.000
_cell.length_c   1.000
_cell.angle_alpha   90.00
_cell.angle_beta   90.00
_cell.angle_gamma   90.00
#
_symmetry.space_group_name_H-M   'P 1'
#
loop_
_entity.id
_entity.type
_entity.pdbx_description
1 polymer ?
#
loop_
_entity_poly.entity_id
_entity_poly.type
_entity_poly.pdbx_seq_one_letter_code
_entity_poly.pdbx_strand_id
1 'polypeptide(L)'
;MAGRPIVTRQPNERLQALIQEAACSNAGLARRVNMCGAEHGVDLRYDKTSVARWLRGQQPRGQAPQMIAEALGRKLGRPVSLEEIGMSDGRHQSSAVGLTYAPTIGETIEQVIELWRSDVARREFLTEAAPVAAALVEPSRDWLISGFGGAAAGTVTEIPQRTGPRVGRMDATAVAAAGESLIRLDHRFGAGHLRPVVVHYLNSVVSGLLDGSYTEEVGRVLLESTARLCELAGYMAVDTGRPGLAQRYYIQALRLAEAAGARGFGGYVLAAGMSHLANSLGSPREAVQLARAAQEGTKGRAPARAVALFAAAEARAAAALGDGASCREAAARALAAME
;
A
#
# COMPACT_ATOMS: atom_id res chain seq x y z
N MET A 1 22.86 -25.83 -9.55
CA MET A 1 21.39 -25.76 -9.57
C MET A 1 20.87 -26.07 -8.18
N ALA A 2 20.62 -25.07 -7.34
CA ALA A 2 20.02 -25.29 -6.03
C ALA A 2 18.50 -25.38 -6.20
N GLY A 3 17.92 -26.53 -5.85
CA GLY A 3 16.49 -26.78 -5.93
C GLY A 3 15.71 -25.78 -5.07
N ARG A 4 14.62 -25.25 -5.62
CA ARG A 4 13.63 -24.46 -4.89
C ARG A 4 13.27 -25.20 -3.58
N PRO A 5 13.31 -24.56 -2.40
CA PRO A 5 12.82 -25.20 -1.19
C PRO A 5 11.36 -25.58 -1.38
N ILE A 6 11.05 -26.86 -1.23
CA ILE A 6 9.68 -27.36 -1.25
C ILE A 6 9.02 -26.84 0.01
N VAL A 7 8.26 -25.75 -0.10
CA VAL A 7 7.35 -25.32 0.95
C VAL A 7 6.37 -26.48 1.15
N THR A 8 6.50 -27.20 2.26
CA THR A 8 5.57 -28.23 2.68
C THR A 8 4.22 -27.56 2.93
N ARG A 9 3.29 -27.77 2.00
CA ARG A 9 1.92 -27.25 2.08
C ARG A 9 1.20 -27.97 3.23
N GLN A 10 0.61 -27.20 4.14
CA GLN A 10 -0.23 -27.76 5.18
C GLN A 10 -1.56 -28.26 4.58
N PRO A 11 -2.10 -29.40 5.03
CA PRO A 11 -3.43 -29.86 4.66
C PRO A 11 -4.51 -28.81 4.98
N ASN A 12 -5.53 -28.68 4.13
CA ASN A 12 -6.65 -27.77 4.35
C ASN A 12 -7.75 -28.49 5.15
N GLU A 13 -7.58 -28.53 6.47
CA GLU A 13 -8.51 -29.16 7.41
C GLU A 13 -9.88 -28.46 7.45
N ARG A 14 -9.88 -27.14 7.25
CA ARG A 14 -11.09 -26.31 7.16
C ARG A 14 -12.00 -26.75 6.01
N LEU A 15 -11.44 -26.88 4.81
CA LEU A 15 -12.17 -27.41 3.65
C LEU A 15 -12.64 -28.86 3.89
N GLN A 16 -11.81 -29.68 4.53
CA GLN A 16 -12.16 -31.07 4.83
C GLN A 16 -13.39 -31.17 5.73
N ALA A 17 -13.45 -30.34 6.79
CA ALA A 17 -14.58 -30.29 7.71
C ALA A 17 -15.89 -29.90 6.98
N LEU A 18 -15.84 -28.87 6.12
CA LEU A 18 -17.02 -28.44 5.36
C LEU A 18 -17.48 -29.46 4.33
N ILE A 19 -16.56 -30.21 3.69
CA ILE A 19 -16.92 -31.29 2.77
C ILE A 19 -17.68 -32.41 3.51
N GLN A 20 -17.25 -32.71 4.74
CA GLN A 20 -17.90 -33.70 5.60
C GLN A 20 -19.27 -33.20 6.09
N GLU A 21 -19.36 -31.96 6.57
CA GLU A 21 -20.62 -31.31 6.98
C GLU A 21 -21.64 -31.31 5.82
N ALA A 22 -21.17 -31.00 4.61
CA ALA A 22 -21.99 -30.97 3.39
C ALA A 22 -22.35 -32.36 2.85
N ALA A 23 -21.86 -33.44 3.48
CA ALA A 23 -22.02 -34.83 3.03
C ALA A 23 -21.75 -34.99 1.52
N CYS A 24 -20.67 -34.36 1.04
CA CYS A 24 -20.31 -34.35 -0.38
C CYS A 24 -19.05 -35.16 -0.66
N SER A 25 -19.03 -35.90 -1.76
CA SER A 25 -17.80 -36.53 -2.24
C SER A 25 -16.92 -35.53 -2.99
N ASN A 26 -15.62 -35.78 -3.10
CA ASN A 26 -14.72 -34.95 -3.90
C ASN A 26 -15.20 -34.78 -5.36
N ALA A 27 -15.75 -35.84 -5.96
CA ALA A 27 -16.36 -35.76 -7.29
C ALA A 27 -17.68 -34.97 -7.29
N GLY A 28 -18.45 -35.02 -6.20
CA GLY A 28 -19.66 -34.22 -6.00
C GLY A 28 -19.36 -32.73 -5.87
N LEU A 29 -18.35 -32.36 -5.08
CA LEU A 29 -17.92 -30.96 -4.94
C LEU A 29 -17.42 -30.41 -6.27
N ALA A 30 -16.53 -31.12 -6.97
CA ALA A 30 -15.99 -30.67 -8.26
C ALA A 30 -17.08 -30.34 -9.28
N ARG A 31 -18.11 -31.19 -9.38
CA ARG A 31 -19.26 -30.93 -10.27
C ARG A 31 -20.03 -29.67 -9.90
N ARG A 32 -20.26 -29.42 -8.60
CA ARG A 32 -20.94 -28.21 -8.12
C ARG A 32 -20.13 -26.95 -8.40
N VAL A 33 -18.80 -27.00 -8.21
CA VAL A 33 -17.91 -25.88 -8.50
C VAL A 33 -17.94 -25.53 -9.99
N ASN A 34 -17.90 -26.52 -10.88
CA ASN A 34 -17.99 -26.27 -12.32
C ASN A 34 -19.34 -25.68 -12.73
N MET A 35 -20.43 -26.13 -12.09
CA MET A 35 -21.77 -25.57 -12.31
C MET A 35 -21.85 -24.10 -11.85
N CYS A 36 -21.36 -23.78 -10.65
CA CYS A 36 -21.26 -22.40 -10.19
C CYS A 36 -20.39 -21.54 -11.13
N GLY A 37 -19.27 -22.09 -11.63
CA GLY A 37 -18.43 -21.42 -12.62
C GLY A 37 -19.20 -21.08 -13.90
N ALA A 38 -19.92 -22.05 -14.47
CA ALA A 38 -20.71 -21.85 -15.67
C ALA A 38 -21.79 -20.77 -15.51
N GLU A 39 -22.47 -20.73 -14.36
CA GLU A 39 -23.46 -19.70 -14.05
C GLU A 39 -22.86 -18.28 -13.98
N HIS A 40 -21.59 -18.17 -13.57
CA HIS A 40 -20.85 -16.91 -13.52
C HIS A 40 -20.03 -16.61 -14.79
N GLY A 41 -20.22 -17.38 -15.87
CA GLY A 41 -19.49 -17.19 -17.13
C GLY A 41 -18.01 -17.60 -17.07
N VAL A 42 -17.60 -18.42 -16.10
CA VAL A 42 -16.24 -18.93 -15.92
C VAL A 42 -16.17 -20.39 -16.34
N ASP A 43 -15.39 -20.72 -17.39
CA ASP A 43 -15.16 -22.12 -17.79
C ASP A 43 -14.21 -22.81 -16.80
N LEU A 44 -14.80 -23.55 -15.85
CA LEU A 44 -14.08 -24.35 -14.86
C LEU A 44 -14.21 -25.85 -15.17
N ARG A 45 -13.09 -26.57 -15.12
CA ARG A 45 -13.01 -28.01 -15.41
C ARG A 45 -12.33 -28.79 -14.29
N TYR A 46 -12.87 -28.68 -13.09
CA TYR A 46 -12.36 -29.41 -11.93
C TYR A 46 -12.94 -30.81 -11.82
N ASP A 47 -12.16 -31.70 -11.22
CA ASP A 47 -12.48 -33.10 -11.00
C ASP A 47 -12.16 -33.52 -9.56
N LYS A 48 -12.36 -34.81 -9.23
CA LYS A 48 -12.04 -35.34 -7.90
C LYS A 48 -10.57 -35.16 -7.51
N THR A 49 -9.66 -35.13 -8.49
CA THR A 49 -8.22 -35.00 -8.24
C THR A 49 -7.85 -33.56 -7.89
N SER A 50 -8.55 -32.59 -8.47
CA SER A 50 -8.48 -31.17 -8.14
C SER A 50 -8.86 -30.93 -6.69
N VAL A 51 -9.99 -31.48 -6.23
CA VAL A 51 -10.41 -31.40 -4.82
C VAL A 51 -9.41 -32.08 -3.88
N ALA A 52 -8.88 -33.24 -4.26
CA ALA A 52 -7.82 -33.92 -3.49
C ALA A 52 -6.51 -33.11 -3.42
N ARG A 53 -6.24 -32.23 -4.38
CA ARG A 53 -5.12 -31.28 -4.31
C ARG A 53 -5.44 -30.11 -3.38
N TRP A 54 -6.68 -29.61 -3.38
CA TRP A 54 -7.14 -28.56 -2.46
C TRP A 54 -7.05 -28.99 -1.00
N LEU A 55 -7.46 -30.22 -0.70
CA LEU A 55 -7.31 -30.83 0.63
C LEU A 55 -5.85 -30.97 1.07
N ARG A 56 -4.91 -31.12 0.12
CA ARG A 56 -3.46 -31.13 0.38
C ARG A 56 -2.85 -29.72 0.40
N GLY A 57 -3.66 -28.68 0.51
CA GLY A 57 -3.23 -27.28 0.63
C GLY A 57 -2.91 -26.59 -0.70
N GLN A 58 -3.22 -27.18 -1.85
CA GLN A 58 -3.11 -26.45 -3.13
C GLN A 58 -4.31 -25.53 -3.32
N GLN A 59 -4.12 -24.23 -3.39
CA GLN A 59 -5.22 -23.31 -3.67
C GLN A 59 -5.42 -23.08 -5.18
N PRO A 60 -6.66 -23.13 -5.69
CA PRO A 60 -6.98 -22.76 -7.06
C PRO A 60 -6.92 -21.23 -7.23
N ARG A 61 -6.67 -20.76 -8.46
CA ARG A 61 -6.47 -19.33 -8.78
C ARG A 61 -7.76 -18.69 -9.33
N GLY A 62 -7.75 -17.36 -9.42
CA GLY A 62 -8.83 -16.59 -10.01
C GLY A 62 -10.09 -16.63 -9.15
N GLN A 63 -11.26 -16.73 -9.79
CA GLN A 63 -12.56 -16.76 -9.11
C GLN A 63 -12.92 -18.14 -8.51
N ALA A 64 -12.04 -19.14 -8.65
CA ALA A 64 -12.33 -20.51 -8.23
C ALA A 64 -12.58 -20.67 -6.71
N PRO A 65 -11.86 -19.99 -5.79
CA PRO A 65 -12.19 -20.05 -4.36
C PRO A 65 -13.61 -19.57 -4.04
N GLN A 66 -14.10 -18.53 -4.71
CA GLN A 66 -15.49 -18.05 -4.56
C GLN A 66 -16.49 -19.11 -5.02
N MET A 67 -16.22 -19.74 -6.16
CA MET A 67 -17.09 -20.82 -6.67
C MET A 67 -17.09 -22.04 -5.74
N ILE A 68 -16.00 -22.31 -5.02
CA ILE A 68 -15.91 -23.36 -4.00
C ILE A 68 -16.75 -23.01 -2.77
N ALA A 69 -16.60 -21.79 -2.26
CA ALA A 69 -17.36 -21.29 -1.12
C ALA A 69 -18.87 -21.29 -1.43
N GLU A 70 -19.25 -20.82 -2.61
CA GLU A 70 -20.64 -20.81 -3.06
C GLU A 70 -21.21 -22.22 -3.26
N ALA A 71 -20.45 -23.12 -3.91
CA ALA A 71 -20.89 -24.50 -4.12
C ALA A 71 -21.15 -25.24 -2.79
N LEU A 72 -20.33 -24.98 -1.76
CA LEU A 72 -20.53 -25.50 -0.41
C LEU A 72 -21.69 -24.81 0.30
N GLY A 73 -21.80 -23.48 0.20
CA GLY A 73 -22.89 -22.72 0.81
C GLY A 73 -24.27 -23.12 0.29
N ARG A 74 -24.40 -23.30 -1.03
CA ARG A 74 -25.63 -23.84 -1.64
C ARG A 74 -25.96 -25.25 -1.17
N LYS A 75 -24.95 -26.08 -0.89
CA LYS A 75 -25.14 -27.45 -0.40
C LYS A 75 -25.50 -27.48 1.09
N LEU A 76 -24.97 -26.56 1.89
CA LEU A 76 -25.21 -26.45 3.33
C LEU A 76 -26.44 -25.61 3.68
N GLY A 77 -27.00 -24.86 2.71
CA GLY A 77 -28.17 -23.99 2.95
C GLY A 77 -27.83 -22.73 3.74
N ARG A 78 -26.56 -22.34 3.81
CA ARG A 78 -26.08 -21.12 4.48
C ARG A 78 -24.94 -20.49 3.69
N PRO A 79 -24.70 -19.18 3.82
CA PRO A 79 -23.47 -18.56 3.32
C PRO A 79 -22.24 -19.25 3.93
N VAL A 80 -21.23 -19.49 3.10
CA VAL A 80 -19.92 -20.01 3.49
C VAL A 80 -18.87 -19.03 2.97
N SER A 81 -18.00 -18.55 3.85
CA SER A 81 -16.95 -17.59 3.51
C SER A 81 -15.67 -18.27 2.98
N LEU A 82 -14.80 -17.48 2.34
CA LEU A 82 -13.47 -17.93 1.92
C LEU A 82 -12.61 -18.38 3.12
N GLU A 83 -12.78 -17.69 4.26
CA GLU A 83 -12.08 -18.03 5.49
C GLU A 83 -12.49 -19.41 6.00
N GLU A 84 -13.80 -19.71 6.01
CA GLU A 84 -14.34 -20.99 6.46
C GLU A 84 -13.85 -22.16 5.59
N ILE A 85 -13.63 -21.97 4.28
CA ILE A 85 -13.05 -23.02 3.41
C ILE A 85 -11.53 -23.09 3.49
N GLY A 86 -10.88 -22.29 4.35
CA GLY A 86 -9.42 -22.22 4.43
C GLY A 86 -8.76 -21.76 3.11
N MET A 87 -9.51 -21.03 2.27
CA MET A 87 -9.05 -20.46 1.00
C MET A 87 -9.33 -18.96 0.94
N SER A 88 -9.29 -18.30 2.10
CA SER A 88 -8.99 -16.88 2.17
C SER A 88 -7.53 -16.70 1.73
N ASP A 89 -7.21 -17.02 0.48
CA ASP A 89 -5.90 -16.74 -0.06
C ASP A 89 -5.82 -15.23 -0.19
N GLY A 90 -4.74 -14.70 0.37
CA GLY A 90 -4.48 -13.29 0.48
C GLY A 90 -4.36 -12.58 -0.85
N ARG A 91 -4.77 -13.11 -2.02
CA ARG A 91 -4.73 -12.46 -3.36
C ARG A 91 -5.70 -11.29 -3.51
N HIS A 92 -6.91 -11.37 -2.95
CA HIS A 92 -7.83 -10.22 -2.93
C HIS A 92 -7.45 -9.18 -1.87
N GLN A 93 -6.83 -9.61 -0.77
CA GLN A 93 -6.11 -8.71 0.13
C GLN A 93 -4.83 -8.17 -0.56
N SER A 94 -4.16 -8.98 -1.38
CA SER A 94 -2.86 -8.69 -2.03
C SER A 94 -3.04 -7.60 -3.07
N SER A 95 -4.07 -7.68 -3.90
CA SER A 95 -4.37 -6.62 -4.88
C SER A 95 -4.60 -5.27 -4.21
N ALA A 96 -5.07 -5.24 -2.96
CA ALA A 96 -5.27 -4.04 -2.16
C ALA A 96 -4.05 -3.64 -1.32
N VAL A 97 -3.00 -4.47 -1.20
CA VAL A 97 -1.82 -4.19 -0.34
C VAL A 97 -1.22 -2.83 -0.67
N GLY A 98 -1.18 -1.95 0.32
CA GLY A 98 -0.64 -0.59 0.17
C GLY A 98 -1.57 0.41 -0.54
N LEU A 99 -2.80 0.03 -0.93
CA LEU A 99 -3.81 0.96 -1.44
C LEU A 99 -4.75 1.49 -0.35
N THR A 100 -4.77 0.85 0.82
CA THR A 100 -5.62 1.26 1.94
C THR A 100 -4.91 2.31 2.80
N TYR A 101 -5.60 3.42 3.07
CA TYR A 101 -5.22 4.38 4.11
C TYR A 101 -5.76 3.90 5.45
N ALA A 102 -4.96 3.15 6.21
CA ALA A 102 -5.46 2.41 7.37
C ALA A 102 -5.83 3.34 8.55
N PRO A 103 -6.90 3.05 9.32
CA PRO A 103 -7.30 3.92 10.43
C PRO A 103 -6.29 3.88 11.60
N THR A 104 -5.61 2.76 11.82
CA THR A 104 -4.64 2.62 12.93
C THR A 104 -3.18 2.55 12.47
N ILE A 105 -2.25 2.88 13.39
CA ILE A 105 -0.80 2.74 13.14
C ILE A 105 -0.42 1.26 13.01
N GLY A 106 -1.01 0.38 13.82
CA GLY A 106 -0.75 -1.06 13.76
C GLY A 106 -1.06 -1.66 12.39
N GLU A 107 -2.24 -1.36 11.85
CA GLU A 107 -2.63 -1.79 10.50
C GLU A 107 -1.76 -1.12 9.42
N THR A 108 -1.36 0.14 9.61
CA THR A 108 -0.42 0.80 8.69
C THR A 108 0.92 0.06 8.63
N ILE A 109 1.48 -0.31 9.79
CA ILE A 109 2.74 -1.08 9.88
C ILE A 109 2.60 -2.44 9.17
N GLU A 110 1.48 -3.14 9.39
CA GLU A 110 1.21 -4.42 8.72
C GLU A 110 1.11 -4.27 7.19
N GLN A 111 0.42 -3.23 6.71
CA GLN A 111 0.28 -2.92 5.29
C GLN A 111 1.63 -2.63 4.63
N VAL A 112 2.49 -1.82 5.25
CA VAL A 112 3.79 -1.48 4.66
C VAL A 112 4.75 -2.66 4.66
N ILE A 113 4.77 -3.48 5.72
CA ILE A 113 5.60 -4.68 5.76
C ILE A 113 5.17 -5.68 4.68
N GLU A 114 3.86 -5.90 4.47
CA GLU A 114 3.40 -6.78 3.40
C GLU A 114 3.66 -6.21 2.00
N LEU A 115 3.59 -4.88 1.83
CA LEU A 115 3.96 -4.20 0.58
C LEU A 115 5.44 -4.45 0.25
N TRP A 116 6.35 -4.22 1.20
CA TRP A 116 7.78 -4.40 0.98
C TRP A 116 8.13 -5.87 0.73
N ARG A 117 7.53 -6.79 1.50
CA ARG A 117 7.70 -8.24 1.30
C ARG A 117 7.25 -8.66 -0.09
N SER A 118 6.11 -8.15 -0.55
CA SER A 118 5.57 -8.45 -1.88
C SER A 118 6.43 -7.85 -3.01
N ASP A 119 6.99 -6.66 -2.81
CA ASP A 119 7.86 -5.99 -3.80
C ASP A 119 9.23 -6.68 -3.90
N VAL A 120 9.87 -7.04 -2.77
CA VAL A 120 11.11 -7.86 -2.77
C VAL A 120 10.87 -9.20 -3.47
N ALA A 121 9.73 -9.84 -3.18
CA ALA A 121 9.35 -11.11 -3.81
C ALA A 121 8.94 -10.98 -5.28
N ARG A 122 8.88 -9.76 -5.84
CA ARG A 122 8.48 -9.45 -7.22
C ARG A 122 7.14 -10.09 -7.58
N ARG A 123 6.15 -10.00 -6.69
CA ARG A 123 4.83 -10.60 -6.95
C ARG A 123 4.15 -9.90 -8.13
N GLU A 124 3.67 -10.70 -9.08
CA GLU A 124 3.11 -10.25 -10.38
C GLU A 124 2.02 -9.18 -10.23
N PHE A 125 1.17 -9.25 -9.20
CA PHE A 125 0.10 -8.28 -9.00
C PHE A 125 0.61 -6.85 -8.69
N LEU A 126 1.81 -6.69 -8.11
CA LEU A 126 2.39 -5.36 -7.88
C LEU A 126 2.99 -4.78 -9.16
N THR A 127 3.47 -5.65 -10.05
CA THR A 127 4.09 -5.26 -11.31
C THR A 127 3.08 -4.99 -12.42
N GLU A 128 1.91 -5.64 -12.38
CA GLU A 128 0.90 -5.56 -13.45
C GLU A 128 -0.34 -4.72 -13.08
N ALA A 129 -0.50 -4.31 -11.82
CA ALA A 129 -1.64 -3.48 -11.42
C ALA A 129 -1.55 -2.08 -12.03
N ALA A 130 -2.55 -1.71 -12.84
CA ALA A 130 -2.70 -0.36 -13.34
C ALA A 130 -3.03 0.61 -12.18
N PRO A 131 -2.39 1.79 -12.12
CA PRO A 131 -2.74 2.82 -11.14
C PRO A 131 -4.10 3.43 -11.45
N VAL A 132 -4.80 3.88 -10.41
CA VAL A 132 -6.05 4.64 -10.54
C VAL A 132 -5.88 5.99 -9.88
N ALA A 133 -5.77 7.08 -10.65
CA ALA A 133 -5.47 8.41 -10.10
C ALA A 133 -6.50 8.86 -9.04
N ALA A 134 -7.78 8.54 -9.21
CA ALA A 134 -8.83 8.85 -8.25
C ALA A 134 -8.59 8.23 -6.86
N ALA A 135 -7.91 7.08 -6.78
CA ALA A 135 -7.58 6.42 -5.52
C ALA A 135 -6.47 7.15 -4.71
N LEU A 136 -5.86 8.20 -5.27
CA LEU A 136 -4.96 9.10 -4.52
C LEU A 136 -5.73 10.20 -3.77
N VAL A 137 -6.97 10.51 -4.19
CA VAL A 137 -7.73 11.64 -3.66
C VAL A 137 -8.31 11.34 -2.28
N GLU A 138 -8.86 10.14 -2.07
CA GLU A 138 -9.42 9.72 -0.78
C GLU A 138 -8.38 9.80 0.35
N PRO A 139 -7.16 9.22 0.23
CA PRO A 139 -6.09 9.41 1.21
C PRO A 139 -5.75 10.88 1.53
N SER A 140 -5.82 11.77 0.54
CA SER A 140 -5.54 13.20 0.75
C SER A 140 -6.63 13.89 1.58
N ARG A 141 -7.88 13.45 1.44
CA ARG A 141 -9.01 13.98 2.22
C ARG A 141 -8.93 13.50 3.66
N ASP A 142 -8.67 12.20 3.84
CA ASP A 142 -8.51 11.62 5.17
C ASP A 142 -7.38 12.31 5.92
N TRP A 143 -6.21 12.47 5.28
CA TRP A 143 -5.07 13.20 5.85
C TRP A 143 -5.37 14.66 6.21
N LEU A 144 -6.19 15.36 5.42
CA LEU A 144 -6.62 16.73 5.72
C LEU A 144 -7.51 16.80 6.95
N ILE A 145 -8.42 15.83 7.10
CA ILE A 145 -9.44 15.78 8.15
C ILE A 145 -8.87 15.18 9.45
N SER A 146 -7.86 14.31 9.37
CA SER A 146 -7.14 13.77 10.51
C SER A 146 -6.70 14.91 11.44
N GLY A 147 -7.17 14.87 12.69
CA GLY A 147 -6.89 15.91 13.68
C GLY A 147 -5.45 15.82 14.16
N PHE A 148 -4.51 16.50 13.49
CA PHE A 148 -3.12 16.57 13.94
C PHE A 148 -3.01 17.41 15.22
N GLY A 149 -3.12 16.77 16.38
CA GLY A 149 -2.69 17.31 17.67
C GLY A 149 -3.66 18.31 18.32
N GLY A 150 -4.90 17.90 18.53
CA GLY A 150 -5.81 18.57 19.46
C GLY A 150 -6.76 17.57 20.10
N ALA A 151 -6.95 17.64 21.41
CA ALA A 151 -7.81 16.75 22.22
C ALA A 151 -9.32 16.77 21.86
N ALA A 152 -9.69 17.32 20.70
CA ALA A 152 -11.07 17.53 20.26
C ALA A 152 -11.49 16.67 19.05
N ALA A 153 -10.66 15.76 18.56
CA ALA A 153 -11.08 14.71 17.63
C ALA A 153 -10.55 13.37 18.16
N GLY A 154 -11.45 12.45 18.50
CA GLY A 154 -11.19 11.21 19.24
C GLY A 154 -10.38 10.13 18.52
N THR A 155 -9.30 10.50 17.82
CA THR A 155 -8.30 9.58 17.29
C THR A 155 -6.93 10.00 17.82
N VAL A 156 -6.72 9.80 19.13
CA VAL A 156 -5.36 9.74 19.67
C VAL A 156 -4.67 8.64 18.88
N THR A 157 -3.75 9.01 18.00
CA THR A 157 -2.98 8.06 17.20
C THR A 157 -1.91 7.46 18.11
N GLU A 158 -2.34 6.68 19.11
CA GLU A 158 -1.43 6.02 20.04
C GLU A 158 -0.56 5.05 19.25
N ILE A 159 0.75 5.24 19.36
CA ILE A 159 1.73 4.31 18.84
C ILE A 159 1.58 3.01 19.65
N PRO A 160 1.21 1.88 19.03
CA PRO A 160 0.98 0.64 19.77
C PRO A 160 2.27 0.20 20.49
N GLN A 161 2.15 -0.17 21.76
CA GLN A 161 3.25 -0.80 22.49
C GLN A 161 3.42 -2.24 21.99
N ARG A 162 4.38 -2.47 21.08
CA ARG A 162 4.73 -3.81 20.61
C ARG A 162 5.69 -4.49 21.59
N THR A 163 5.67 -5.82 21.61
CA THR A 163 6.44 -6.69 22.54
C THR A 163 7.77 -7.17 21.97
N GLY A 164 8.19 -6.66 20.81
CA GLY A 164 9.45 -7.01 20.15
C GLY A 164 10.71 -6.41 20.83
N PRO A 165 11.89 -6.57 20.21
CA PRO A 165 13.14 -6.02 20.73
C PRO A 165 13.05 -4.51 21.01
N ARG A 166 13.80 -4.03 22.00
CA ARG A 166 13.84 -2.59 22.33
C ARG A 166 14.52 -1.81 21.22
N VAL A 167 13.82 -0.82 20.67
CA VAL A 167 14.31 0.10 19.65
C VAL A 167 14.55 1.46 20.30
N GLY A 168 15.78 1.95 20.16
CA GLY A 168 16.24 3.20 20.74
C GLY A 168 16.35 4.33 19.72
N ARG A 169 16.67 5.52 20.23
CA ARG A 169 16.88 6.73 19.42
C ARG A 169 17.98 6.55 18.38
N MET A 170 19.03 5.80 18.70
CA MET A 170 20.14 5.52 17.77
C MET A 170 19.67 4.69 16.56
N ASP A 171 18.79 3.71 16.77
CA ASP A 171 18.25 2.90 15.67
C ASP A 171 17.42 3.76 14.72
N ALA A 172 16.53 4.60 15.24
CA ALA A 172 15.75 5.53 14.44
C ALA A 172 16.64 6.54 13.69
N THR A 173 17.71 7.04 14.34
CA THR A 173 18.70 7.93 13.72
C THR A 173 19.46 7.23 12.60
N ALA A 174 19.80 5.95 12.76
CA ALA A 174 20.47 5.16 11.73
C ALA A 174 19.57 4.99 10.49
N VAL A 175 18.26 4.78 10.67
CA VAL A 175 17.30 4.74 9.55
C VAL A 175 17.25 6.07 8.80
N ALA A 176 17.21 7.20 9.52
CA ALA A 176 17.26 8.53 8.91
C ALA A 176 18.54 8.73 8.08
N ALA A 177 19.70 8.44 8.67
CA ALA A 177 21.00 8.59 8.00
C ALA A 177 21.16 7.66 6.78
N ALA A 178 20.64 6.44 6.86
CA ALA A 178 20.58 5.52 5.73
C ALA A 178 19.72 6.08 4.60
N GLY A 179 18.55 6.64 4.92
CA GLY A 179 17.66 7.29 3.96
C GLY A 179 18.34 8.45 3.24
N GLU A 180 18.98 9.36 3.96
CA GLU A 180 19.74 10.46 3.34
C GLU A 180 20.86 9.97 2.42
N SER A 181 21.53 8.89 2.80
CA SER A 181 22.59 8.28 1.99
C SER A 181 22.03 7.69 0.70
N LEU A 182 20.87 7.02 0.75
CA LEU A 182 20.19 6.48 -0.42
C LEU A 182 19.69 7.58 -1.35
N ILE A 183 19.16 8.70 -0.83
CA ILE A 183 18.78 9.87 -1.62
C ILE A 183 19.99 10.47 -2.35
N ARG A 184 21.14 10.62 -1.66
CA ARG A 184 22.36 11.13 -2.31
C ARG A 184 22.86 10.22 -3.42
N LEU A 185 22.74 8.91 -3.25
CA LEU A 185 23.10 7.95 -4.29
C LEU A 185 22.14 8.05 -5.48
N ASP A 186 20.84 8.20 -5.23
CA ASP A 186 19.82 8.38 -6.26
C ASP A 186 20.09 9.62 -7.11
N HIS A 187 20.30 10.77 -6.48
CA HIS A 187 20.63 12.01 -7.20
C HIS A 187 21.91 11.90 -8.06
N ARG A 188 22.84 11.00 -7.70
CA ARG A 188 24.12 10.84 -8.41
C ARG A 188 24.07 9.79 -9.53
N PHE A 189 23.33 8.71 -9.34
CA PHE A 189 23.39 7.52 -10.21
C PHE A 189 22.03 7.08 -10.77
N GLY A 190 20.93 7.68 -10.27
CA GLY A 190 19.56 7.37 -10.66
C GLY A 190 18.96 6.13 -9.99
N ALA A 191 17.64 6.02 -10.12
CA ALA A 191 16.81 5.06 -9.39
C ALA A 191 17.03 3.57 -9.74
N GLY A 192 17.43 3.25 -10.98
CA GLY A 192 17.29 1.92 -11.57
C GLY A 192 17.88 0.77 -10.74
N HIS A 193 19.16 0.89 -10.36
CA HIS A 193 19.84 -0.13 -9.54
C HIS A 193 19.68 0.09 -8.03
N LEU A 194 19.28 1.29 -7.60
CA LEU A 194 19.15 1.64 -6.18
C LEU A 194 17.79 1.25 -5.60
N ARG A 195 16.72 1.24 -6.40
CA ARG A 195 15.38 0.87 -5.92
C ARG A 195 15.34 -0.49 -5.21
N PRO A 196 15.92 -1.58 -5.74
CA PRO A 196 15.97 -2.85 -5.03
C PRO A 196 16.69 -2.78 -3.69
N VAL A 197 17.71 -1.90 -3.56
CA VAL A 197 18.45 -1.68 -2.31
C VAL A 197 17.55 -1.01 -1.27
N VAL A 198 16.83 0.06 -1.66
CA VAL A 198 15.88 0.77 -0.78
C VAL A 198 14.80 -0.19 -0.28
N VAL A 199 14.16 -0.93 -1.17
CA VAL A 199 13.07 -1.86 -0.84
C VAL A 199 13.58 -3.03 0.02
N HIS A 200 14.79 -3.53 -0.26
CA HIS A 200 15.40 -4.56 0.58
C HIS A 200 15.71 -4.04 1.99
N TYR A 201 16.23 -2.82 2.13
CA TYR A 201 16.50 -2.20 3.43
C TYR A 201 15.21 -2.01 4.24
N LEU A 202 14.15 -1.51 3.60
CA LEU A 202 12.81 -1.41 4.19
C LEU A 202 12.34 -2.78 4.71
N ASN A 203 12.37 -3.81 3.86
CA ASN A 203 11.88 -5.14 4.20
C ASN A 203 12.73 -5.84 5.29
N SER A 204 14.05 -5.74 5.22
CA SER A 204 14.96 -6.54 6.06
C SER A 204 15.34 -5.88 7.39
N VAL A 205 15.45 -4.55 7.41
CA VAL A 205 15.90 -3.79 8.59
C VAL A 205 14.71 -3.05 9.20
N VAL A 206 14.03 -2.21 8.41
CA VAL A 206 13.00 -1.31 8.95
C VAL A 206 11.77 -2.08 9.47
N SER A 207 11.36 -3.18 8.83
CA SER A 207 10.29 -4.04 9.34
C SER A 207 10.53 -4.50 10.78
N GLY A 208 11.76 -4.95 11.09
CA GLY A 208 12.11 -5.43 12.43
C GLY A 208 12.12 -4.31 13.48
N LEU A 209 12.47 -3.09 13.07
CA LEU A 209 12.43 -1.91 13.95
C LEU A 209 10.98 -1.47 14.23
N LEU A 210 10.10 -1.52 13.23
CA LEU A 210 8.68 -1.21 13.40
C LEU A 210 7.94 -2.26 14.25
N ASP A 211 8.40 -3.51 14.23
CA ASP A 211 7.87 -4.58 15.09
C ASP A 211 8.41 -4.55 16.53
N GLY A 212 9.43 -3.72 16.79
CA GLY A 212 10.06 -3.56 18.10
C GLY A 212 9.25 -2.71 19.08
N SER A 213 9.68 -2.69 20.34
CA SER A 213 9.12 -1.82 21.38
C SER A 213 9.87 -0.48 21.40
N TYR A 214 9.17 0.66 21.33
CA TYR A 214 9.77 1.99 21.37
C TYR A 214 8.89 2.99 22.12
N THR A 215 9.51 4.08 22.60
CA THR A 215 8.78 5.22 23.16
C THR A 215 8.08 6.00 22.04
N GLU A 216 7.11 6.84 22.41
CA GLU A 216 6.41 7.68 21.43
C GLU A 216 7.37 8.58 20.63
N GLU A 217 8.34 9.21 21.31
CA GLU A 217 9.33 10.07 20.66
C GLU A 217 10.15 9.30 19.61
N VAL A 218 10.66 8.12 19.97
CA VAL A 218 11.44 7.27 19.06
C VAL A 218 10.56 6.79 17.90
N GLY A 219 9.32 6.42 18.20
CA GLY A 219 8.34 5.99 17.19
C GLY A 219 8.05 7.05 16.14
N ARG A 220 7.87 8.32 16.55
CA ARG A 220 7.65 9.42 15.60
C ARG A 220 8.84 9.60 14.65
N VAL A 221 10.07 9.58 15.16
CA VAL A 221 11.29 9.69 14.32
C VAL A 221 11.42 8.49 13.38
N LEU A 222 11.15 7.28 13.86
CA LEU A 222 11.20 6.06 13.05
C LEU A 222 10.15 6.07 11.95
N LEU A 223 8.90 6.45 12.27
CA LEU A 223 7.80 6.54 11.31
C LEU A 223 8.05 7.62 10.26
N GLU A 224 8.58 8.80 10.63
CA GLU A 224 8.95 9.84 9.66
C GLU A 224 10.05 9.35 8.71
N SER A 225 11.10 8.73 9.26
CA SER A 225 12.21 8.21 8.47
C SER A 225 11.74 7.10 7.51
N THR A 226 10.82 6.25 7.97
CA THR A 226 10.17 5.23 7.15
C THR A 226 9.30 5.85 6.07
N ALA A 227 8.54 6.91 6.38
CA ALA A 227 7.73 7.62 5.41
C ALA A 227 8.58 8.19 4.27
N ARG A 228 9.75 8.74 4.58
CA ARG A 228 10.72 9.25 3.60
C ARG A 228 11.29 8.15 2.70
N LEU A 229 11.62 6.99 3.27
CA LEU A 229 12.08 5.84 2.48
C LEU A 229 10.97 5.26 1.58
N CYS A 230 9.73 5.22 2.06
CA CYS A 230 8.56 4.84 1.26
C CYS A 230 8.32 5.83 0.10
N GLU A 231 8.41 7.13 0.37
CA GLU A 231 8.29 8.15 -0.67
C GLU A 231 9.40 8.00 -1.72
N LEU A 232 10.65 7.79 -1.31
CA LEU A 232 11.76 7.52 -2.22
C LEU A 232 11.52 6.27 -3.08
N ALA A 233 11.03 5.18 -2.48
CA ALA A 233 10.70 3.96 -3.21
C ALA A 233 9.54 4.18 -4.22
N GLY A 234 8.62 5.07 -3.91
CA GLY A 234 7.55 5.54 -4.79
C GLY A 234 8.08 6.37 -5.96
N TYR A 235 8.94 7.35 -5.67
CA TYR A 235 9.62 8.17 -6.67
C TYR A 235 10.43 7.31 -7.65
N MET A 236 11.27 6.42 -7.12
CA MET A 236 12.04 5.46 -7.93
C MET A 236 11.14 4.50 -8.73
N ALA A 237 9.92 4.21 -8.25
CA ALA A 237 8.96 3.42 -9.02
C ALA A 237 8.39 4.21 -10.21
N VAL A 238 8.20 5.53 -10.10
CA VAL A 238 7.86 6.40 -11.24
C VAL A 238 8.98 6.36 -12.28
N ASP A 239 10.23 6.60 -11.87
CA ASP A 239 11.39 6.64 -12.76
C ASP A 239 11.64 5.31 -13.50
N THR A 240 11.24 4.20 -12.89
CA THR A 240 11.39 2.86 -13.47
C THR A 240 10.13 2.35 -14.17
N GLY A 241 9.15 3.23 -14.44
CA GLY A 241 7.96 2.92 -15.23
C GLY A 241 6.93 2.03 -14.51
N ARG A 242 6.81 2.14 -13.19
CA ARG A 242 5.93 1.33 -12.33
C ARG A 242 4.93 2.19 -11.56
N PRO A 243 4.02 2.91 -12.23
CA PRO A 243 3.16 3.89 -11.58
C PRO A 243 2.14 3.28 -10.60
N GLY A 244 1.68 2.04 -10.82
CA GLY A 244 0.82 1.31 -9.86
C GLY A 244 1.52 1.00 -8.55
N LEU A 245 2.84 0.79 -8.59
CA LEU A 245 3.66 0.57 -7.41
C LEU A 245 3.98 1.91 -6.71
N ALA A 246 4.26 2.95 -7.50
CA ALA A 246 4.43 4.32 -6.98
C ALA A 246 3.20 4.78 -6.18
N GLN A 247 1.99 4.54 -6.71
CA GLN A 247 0.73 4.84 -6.02
C GLN A 247 0.68 4.22 -4.62
N ARG A 248 0.98 2.92 -4.50
CA ARG A 248 0.95 2.21 -3.20
C ARG A 248 1.95 2.83 -2.23
N TYR A 249 3.18 3.07 -2.68
CA TYR A 249 4.21 3.68 -1.85
C TYR A 249 3.84 5.09 -1.38
N TYR A 250 3.25 5.93 -2.24
CA TYR A 250 2.84 7.27 -1.83
C TYR A 250 1.69 7.26 -0.83
N ILE A 251 0.69 6.38 -1.00
CA ILE A 251 -0.42 6.24 -0.02
C ILE A 251 0.15 5.87 1.36
N GLN A 252 1.06 4.90 1.39
CA GLN A 252 1.70 4.48 2.63
C GLN A 252 2.64 5.53 3.22
N ALA A 253 3.39 6.25 2.39
CA ALA A 253 4.23 7.36 2.83
C ALA A 253 3.41 8.48 3.50
N LEU A 254 2.26 8.84 2.91
CA LEU A 254 1.35 9.83 3.48
C LEU A 254 0.82 9.38 4.84
N ARG A 255 0.41 8.12 4.96
CA ARG A 255 -0.13 7.56 6.20
C ARG A 255 0.92 7.50 7.32
N LEU A 256 2.14 7.10 7.00
CA LEU A 256 3.27 7.09 7.93
C LEU A 256 3.67 8.51 8.35
N ALA A 257 3.65 9.47 7.43
CA ALA A 257 3.90 10.88 7.73
C ALA A 257 2.83 11.45 8.68
N GLU A 258 1.57 11.05 8.51
CA GLU A 258 0.50 11.36 9.47
C GLU A 258 0.80 10.78 10.85
N ALA A 259 1.08 9.48 10.92
CA ALA A 259 1.36 8.79 12.19
C ALA A 259 2.58 9.39 12.93
N ALA A 260 3.57 9.91 12.20
CA ALA A 260 4.72 10.60 12.76
C ALA A 260 4.42 12.04 13.24
N GLY A 261 3.27 12.62 12.85
CA GLY A 261 2.98 14.03 13.03
C GLY A 261 3.75 14.95 12.06
N ALA A 262 4.37 14.40 11.02
CA ALA A 262 5.22 15.11 10.06
C ALA A 262 4.40 15.81 8.97
N ARG A 263 3.58 16.80 9.37
CA ARG A 263 2.59 17.44 8.49
C ARG A 263 3.21 18.13 7.27
N GLY A 264 4.36 18.76 7.42
CA GLY A 264 5.10 19.34 6.29
C GLY A 264 5.54 18.29 5.26
N PHE A 265 5.98 17.11 5.73
CA PHE A 265 6.35 16.01 4.85
C PHE A 265 5.12 15.36 4.19
N GLY A 266 3.98 15.27 4.88
CA GLY A 266 2.70 14.85 4.26
C GLY A 266 2.30 15.75 3.09
N GLY A 267 2.42 17.08 3.23
CA GLY A 267 2.20 18.02 2.12
C GLY A 267 3.18 17.80 0.96
N TYR A 268 4.45 17.48 1.26
CA TYR A 268 5.43 17.09 0.26
C TYR A 268 5.02 15.83 -0.52
N VAL A 269 4.59 14.76 0.16
CA VAL A 269 4.11 13.53 -0.50
C VAL A 269 2.92 13.83 -1.44
N LEU A 270 1.98 14.67 -1.00
CA LEU A 270 0.83 15.08 -1.82
C LEU A 270 1.24 15.86 -3.08
N ALA A 271 2.11 16.86 -2.94
CA ALA A 271 2.47 17.76 -4.05
C ALA A 271 3.57 17.20 -4.97
N ALA A 272 4.65 16.66 -4.41
CA ALA A 272 5.79 16.17 -5.17
C ALA A 272 5.55 14.75 -5.72
N GLY A 273 4.88 13.90 -4.95
CA GLY A 273 4.62 12.50 -5.31
C GLY A 273 3.25 12.30 -5.98
N MET A 274 2.17 12.41 -5.22
CA MET A 274 0.82 12.04 -5.69
C MET A 274 0.31 12.95 -6.81
N SER A 275 0.47 14.27 -6.69
CA SER A 275 0.06 15.22 -7.74
C SER A 275 0.84 15.01 -9.03
N HIS A 276 2.16 14.80 -8.92
CA HIS A 276 3.00 14.45 -10.08
C HIS A 276 2.53 13.16 -10.75
N LEU A 277 2.28 12.10 -9.97
CA LEU A 277 1.77 10.83 -10.48
C LEU A 277 0.41 11.01 -11.18
N ALA A 278 -0.56 11.67 -10.54
CA ALA A 278 -1.87 11.93 -11.13
C ALA A 278 -1.76 12.70 -12.45
N ASN A 279 -0.88 13.70 -12.52
CA ASN A 279 -0.64 14.46 -13.75
C ASN A 279 -0.03 13.57 -14.86
N SER A 280 0.93 12.70 -14.51
CA SER A 280 1.54 11.76 -15.48
C SER A 280 0.55 10.71 -16.01
N LEU A 281 -0.51 10.42 -15.25
CA LEU A 281 -1.59 9.51 -15.62
C LEU A 281 -2.70 10.17 -16.45
N GLY A 282 -2.56 11.45 -16.81
CA GLY A 282 -3.59 12.17 -17.56
C GLY A 282 -4.78 12.63 -16.71
N SER A 283 -4.59 12.74 -15.39
CA SER A 283 -5.60 13.16 -14.41
C SER A 283 -5.23 14.51 -13.79
N PRO A 284 -5.18 15.61 -14.57
CA PRO A 284 -4.70 16.91 -14.09
C PRO A 284 -5.65 17.56 -13.06
N ARG A 285 -6.94 17.20 -13.07
CA ARG A 285 -7.90 17.71 -12.06
C ARG A 285 -7.56 17.17 -10.67
N GLU A 286 -7.31 15.87 -10.56
CA GLU A 286 -6.85 15.20 -9.35
C GLU A 286 -5.50 15.77 -8.92
N ALA A 287 -4.59 16.02 -9.87
CA ALA A 287 -3.29 16.64 -9.58
C ALA A 287 -3.41 18.04 -8.96
N VAL A 288 -4.31 18.90 -9.47
CA VAL A 288 -4.61 20.21 -8.86
C VAL A 288 -5.17 20.05 -7.46
N GLN A 289 -6.12 19.12 -7.25
CA GLN A 289 -6.72 18.87 -5.92
C GLN A 289 -5.67 18.44 -4.90
N LEU A 290 -4.78 17.53 -5.27
CA LEU A 290 -3.68 17.06 -4.41
C LEU A 290 -2.70 18.19 -4.06
N ALA A 291 -2.35 19.05 -5.01
CA ALA A 291 -1.48 20.21 -4.76
C ALA A 291 -2.14 21.25 -3.84
N ARG A 292 -3.46 21.46 -3.97
CA ARG A 292 -4.23 22.34 -3.06
C ARG A 292 -4.38 21.72 -1.67
N ALA A 293 -4.58 20.41 -1.58
CA ALA A 293 -4.61 19.69 -0.31
C ALA A 293 -3.28 19.83 0.45
N ALA A 294 -2.14 19.74 -0.24
CA ALA A 294 -0.84 20.01 0.35
C ALA A 294 -0.74 21.42 0.96
N GLN A 295 -1.22 22.44 0.24
CA GLN A 295 -1.21 23.83 0.70
C GLN A 295 -2.12 24.05 1.91
N GLU A 296 -3.38 23.59 1.85
CA GLU A 296 -4.32 23.80 2.94
C GLU A 296 -3.92 23.01 4.19
N GLY A 297 -3.49 21.75 4.01
CA GLY A 297 -3.07 20.92 5.12
C GLY A 297 -1.82 21.45 5.83
N THR A 298 -0.95 22.20 5.15
CA THR A 298 0.29 22.72 5.72
C THR A 298 0.28 24.22 6.01
N LYS A 299 -0.89 24.86 5.89
CA LYS A 299 -1.06 26.31 6.06
C LYS A 299 -0.48 26.80 7.39
N GLY A 300 0.40 27.79 7.30
CA GLY A 300 1.10 28.37 8.45
C GLY A 300 2.16 27.48 9.11
N ARG A 301 2.45 26.28 8.56
CA ARG A 301 3.41 25.32 9.11
C ARG A 301 4.51 24.91 8.13
N ALA A 302 4.29 25.05 6.82
CA ALA A 302 5.29 24.72 5.81
C ALA A 302 6.37 25.82 5.68
N PRO A 303 7.66 25.46 5.50
CA PRO A 303 8.69 26.42 5.14
C PRO A 303 8.45 26.98 3.73
N ALA A 304 8.98 28.16 3.45
CA ALA A 304 8.78 28.90 2.21
C ALA A 304 9.08 28.06 0.94
N ARG A 305 10.18 27.30 0.96
CA ARG A 305 10.54 26.35 -0.13
C ARG A 305 9.47 25.28 -0.40
N ALA A 306 8.81 24.77 0.64
CA ALA A 306 7.75 23.79 0.47
C ALA A 306 6.47 24.45 -0.07
N VAL A 307 6.14 25.66 0.40
CA VAL A 307 5.02 26.46 -0.15
C VAL A 307 5.24 26.71 -1.65
N ALA A 308 6.45 27.10 -2.04
CA ALA A 308 6.82 27.29 -3.45
C ALA A 308 6.64 26.01 -4.28
N LEU A 309 7.11 24.87 -3.77
CA LEU A 309 6.94 23.58 -4.41
C LEU A 309 5.46 23.20 -4.61
N PHE A 310 4.61 23.44 -3.60
CA PHE A 310 3.19 23.08 -3.66
C PHE A 310 2.45 23.95 -4.68
N ALA A 311 2.76 25.24 -4.73
CA ALA A 311 2.23 26.16 -5.73
C ALA A 311 2.73 25.82 -7.15
N ALA A 312 3.99 25.40 -7.30
CA ALA A 312 4.54 24.94 -8.58
C ALA A 312 3.88 23.65 -9.07
N ALA A 313 3.53 22.72 -8.16
CA ALA A 313 2.76 21.52 -8.51
C ALA A 313 1.36 21.88 -9.02
N GLU A 314 0.68 22.82 -8.37
CA GLU A 314 -0.61 23.34 -8.83
C GLU A 314 -0.50 24.01 -10.21
N ALA A 315 0.52 24.84 -10.43
CA ALA A 315 0.75 25.49 -11.71
C ALA A 315 0.95 24.47 -12.85
N ARG A 316 1.76 23.43 -12.62
CA ARG A 316 2.00 22.35 -13.58
C ARG A 316 0.71 21.61 -13.94
N ALA A 317 -0.11 21.28 -12.95
CA ALA A 317 -1.37 20.59 -13.17
C ALA A 317 -2.42 21.48 -13.87
N ALA A 318 -2.49 22.76 -13.52
CA ALA A 318 -3.34 23.74 -14.21
C ALA A 318 -2.95 23.92 -15.68
N ALA A 319 -1.64 23.94 -15.98
CA ALA A 319 -1.15 23.96 -17.36
C ALA A 319 -1.60 22.70 -18.14
N ALA A 320 -1.50 21.52 -17.55
CA ALA A 320 -1.95 20.26 -18.15
C ALA A 320 -3.48 20.22 -18.37
N LEU A 321 -4.26 20.94 -17.57
CA LEU A 321 -5.70 21.12 -17.75
C LEU A 321 -6.06 22.12 -18.87
N GLY A 322 -5.09 22.90 -19.37
CA GLY A 322 -5.34 24.01 -20.29
C GLY A 322 -5.80 25.30 -19.60
N ASP A 323 -5.77 25.36 -18.27
CA ASP A 323 -6.14 26.55 -17.49
C ASP A 323 -4.92 27.48 -17.32
N GLY A 324 -4.69 28.31 -18.33
CA GLY A 324 -3.58 29.26 -18.34
C GLY A 324 -3.68 30.35 -17.27
N ALA A 325 -4.89 30.69 -16.81
CA ALA A 325 -5.08 31.71 -15.78
C ALA A 325 -4.63 31.17 -14.41
N SER A 326 -5.17 30.02 -14.00
CA SER A 326 -4.78 29.37 -12.74
C SER A 326 -3.30 28.99 -12.73
N CYS A 327 -2.73 28.59 -13.87
CA CYS A 327 -1.31 28.30 -14.01
C CYS A 327 -0.44 29.53 -13.66
N ARG A 328 -0.74 30.70 -14.25
CA ARG A 328 0.03 31.93 -13.99
C ARG A 328 -0.09 32.38 -12.54
N GLU A 329 -1.29 32.30 -11.97
CA GLU A 329 -1.53 32.67 -10.58
C GLU A 329 -0.74 31.77 -9.61
N ALA A 330 -0.82 30.45 -9.79
CA ALA A 330 -0.08 29.50 -8.98
C ALA A 330 1.44 29.65 -9.15
N ALA A 331 1.92 29.90 -10.38
CA ALA A 331 3.33 30.16 -10.64
C ALA A 331 3.84 31.44 -9.95
N ALA A 332 3.04 32.51 -9.96
CA ALA A 332 3.37 33.75 -9.26
C ALA A 332 3.47 33.52 -7.74
N ARG A 333 2.54 32.76 -7.15
CA ARG A 333 2.61 32.36 -5.74
C ARG A 333 3.86 31.52 -5.43
N ALA A 334 4.27 30.64 -6.36
CA ALA A 334 5.48 29.85 -6.21
C ALA A 334 6.75 30.70 -6.17
N LEU A 335 6.84 31.72 -7.05
CA LEU A 335 7.95 32.66 -7.08
C LEU A 335 8.00 33.53 -5.82
N ALA A 336 6.87 34.10 -5.43
CA ALA A 336 6.77 34.95 -4.24
C ALA A 336 7.14 34.20 -2.94
N ALA A 337 6.96 32.88 -2.89
CA ALA A 337 7.36 32.08 -1.73
C ALA A 337 8.88 31.76 -1.69
N MET A 338 9.65 32.09 -2.73
CA MET A 338 11.10 31.91 -2.78
C MET A 338 11.88 33.20 -2.51
N GLU A 339 11.19 34.35 -2.53
CA GLU A 339 11.71 35.69 -2.20
C GLU A 339 11.70 35.94 -0.68
#